data_AF-A0A422ZUL2-F1
#
_entry.id   AF-A0A422ZUL2-F1
#
_cell.length_a   1.000
_cell.length_b   1.000
_cell.length_c   1.000
_cell.angle_alpha   90.00
_cell.angle_beta   90.00
_cell.angle_gamma   90.00
#
_symmetry.space_group_name_H-M   'P 1'
#
loop_
_entity.id
_entity.type
_entity.pdbx_description
1 polymer ?
#
loop_
_entity_poly.entity_id
_entity_poly.type
_entity_poly.pdbx_seq_one_letter_code
_entity_poly.pdbx_strand_id
1 'polypeptide(L)' 'HLQALQVLLRYRRRRIFPRRMRRTGYLSLKVNPRWRLLSKDDGRNWEVMSHETYNREKDK' A
#
# COMPACT_ATOMS: atom_id res chain seq x y z
N HIS A 1 -10.62 8.63 2.76
CA HIS A 1 -10.03 8.06 3.99
C HIS A 1 -10.64 6.69 4.35
N LEU A 2 -11.97 6.54 4.44
CA LEU A 2 -12.64 5.28 4.84
C LEU A 2 -12.25 4.03 4.02
N GLN A 3 -12.08 4.16 2.70
CA GLN A 3 -11.68 3.03 1.85
C GLN A 3 -10.30 2.45 2.22
N ALA A 4 -9.34 3.30 2.61
CA ALA A 4 -8.01 2.84 3.02
C ALA A 4 -8.09 2.03 4.32
N LEU A 5 -8.90 2.48 5.27
CA LEU A 5 -9.14 1.74 6.52
C LEU A 5 -9.79 0.37 6.24
N GLN A 6 -10.76 0.29 5.35
CA GLN A 6 -11.37 -0.99 4.96
C GLN A 6 -10.36 -1.95 4.34
N VAL A 7 -9.45 -1.44 3.50
CA VAL A 7 -8.36 -2.24 2.91
C VAL A 7 -7.40 -2.73 4.01
N LEU A 8 -7.02 -1.87 4.96
CA LEU A 8 -6.18 -2.28 6.10
C LEU A 8 -6.87 -3.33 6.98
N LEU A 9 -8.16 -3.20 7.25
CA LEU A 9 -8.91 -4.21 8.00
C LEU A 9 -8.92 -5.56 7.28
N ARG A 10 -9.09 -5.57 5.95
CA ARG A 10 -9.01 -6.79 5.14
C ARG A 10 -7.60 -7.39 5.16
N TYR A 11 -6.56 -6.57 5.09
CA TYR A 11 -5.17 -7.00 5.20
C TYR A 11 -4.88 -7.62 6.57
N ARG A 12 -5.26 -6.96 7.67
CA ARG A 12 -5.10 -7.48 9.05
C ARG A 12 -5.82 -8.80 9.27
N ARG A 13 -6.96 -9.00 8.61
CA ARG A 13 -7.73 -10.26 8.60
C ARG A 13 -7.18 -11.29 7.61
N ARG A 14 -6.02 -11.05 6.99
CA ARG A 14 -5.39 -11.92 5.97
C ARG A 14 -6.30 -12.27 4.79
N ARG A 15 -7.26 -11.39 4.47
CA ARG A 15 -8.17 -11.57 3.33
C ARG A 15 -7.59 -11.09 2.01
N ILE A 16 -6.62 -10.19 2.08
CA ILE A 16 -5.90 -9.67 0.93
C ILE A 16 -4.41 -9.64 1.26
N PHE A 17 -3.59 -9.80 0.23
CA PHE A 17 -2.14 -9.83 0.37
C PHE A 17 -1.52 -8.62 -0.33
N PRO A 18 -0.51 -7.99 0.28
CA PRO A 18 0.18 -6.89 -0.34
C PRO A 18 1.09 -7.38 -1.46
N ARG A 19 1.31 -6.51 -2.45
CA ARG A 19 2.34 -6.75 -3.45
C ARG A 19 3.65 -6.19 -2.94
N ARG A 20 4.70 -7.01 -2.95
CA ARG A 20 6.07 -6.56 -2.69
C ARG A 20 6.69 -5.96 -3.95
N MET A 21 7.25 -4.77 -3.81
CA MET A 21 8.02 -4.10 -4.86
C MET A 21 9.39 -4.76 -5.00
N ARG A 22 9.80 -5.04 -6.24
CA ARG A 22 11.07 -5.75 -6.49
C ARG A 22 12.31 -4.93 -6.12
N ARG A 23 12.28 -3.61 -6.35
CA ARG A 23 13.45 -2.73 -6.17
C ARG A 23 13.67 -2.32 -4.72
N THR A 24 12.61 -1.88 -4.05
CA THR A 24 12.69 -1.34 -2.68
C THR A 24 12.33 -2.36 -1.59
N GLY A 25 11.70 -3.47 -1.94
CA GLY A 25 11.14 -4.42 -0.97
C GLY A 25 9.87 -3.94 -0.26
N TYR A 26 9.40 -2.72 -0.55
CA TYR A 26 8.20 -2.15 0.06
C TYR A 26 6.93 -2.91 -0.28
N LEU A 27 5.95 -2.84 0.60
CA LEU A 27 4.65 -3.48 0.42
C LEU A 27 3.62 -2.47 -0.07
N SER A 28 2.79 -2.87 -1.03
CA SER A 28 1.73 -2.03 -1.59
C SER A 28 0.37 -2.73 -1.58
N LEU A 29 -0.66 -1.98 -1.19
CA LEU A 29 -2.06 -2.35 -1.33
C LEU A 29 -2.79 -1.31 -2.20
N LYS A 30 -3.65 -1.78 -3.10
CA LYS A 30 -4.50 -0.91 -3.93
C LYS A 30 -5.74 -0.52 -3.12
N VAL A 31 -5.98 0.79 -2.98
CA VAL A 31 -7.22 1.30 -2.36
C VAL A 31 -8.28 1.52 -3.44
N ASN A 32 -7.93 2.29 -4.46
CA ASN A 32 -8.73 2.53 -5.66
C ASN A 32 -7.76 2.92 -6.80
N PRO A 33 -8.23 3.29 -8.01
CA PRO A 33 -7.33 3.66 -9.11
C PRO A 33 -6.37 4.83 -8.79
N ARG A 34 -6.79 5.78 -7.95
CA ARG A 34 -6.02 7.00 -7.64
C ARG A 34 -5.18 6.89 -6.38
N TRP A 35 -5.45 5.93 -5.50
CA TRP A 35 -4.86 5.85 -4.17
C TRP A 35 -4.26 4.49 -3.86
N ARG A 36 -3.07 4.51 -3.26
CA ARG A 36 -2.32 3.35 -2.81
C ARG A 36 -1.99 3.48 -1.32
N LEU A 37 -1.93 2.34 -0.66
CA LEU A 37 -1.30 2.19 0.65
C LEU A 37 0.11 1.65 0.41
N LEU A 38 1.12 2.28 0.99
CA LEU A 38 2.51 1.84 0.95
C LEU A 38 3.00 1.59 2.38
N SER A 39 3.72 0.49 2.57
CA SER A 39 4.44 0.22 3.81
C SER A 39 5.91 0.00 3.49
N LYS A 40 6.76 0.71 4.22
CA LYS A 40 8.22 0.65 4.12
C LYS A 40 8.85 -0.24 5.21
N ASP A 41 8.02 -0.71 6.13
CA ASP A 41 8.38 -1.39 7.38
C ASP A 41 7.64 -2.72 7.52
N ASP A 42 7.56 -3.46 6.41
CA ASP A 42 7.02 -4.81 6.33
C ASP A 42 5.56 -4.98 6.78
N GLY A 43 4.74 -3.94 6.57
CA GLY A 43 3.32 -3.95 6.84
C GLY A 43 2.94 -3.49 8.25
N ARG A 44 3.91 -3.03 9.06
CA ARG A 44 3.67 -2.47 10.40
C ARG A 44 2.94 -1.13 10.30
N ASN A 45 3.42 -0.21 9.47
CA ASN A 45 2.79 1.09 9.21
C ASN A 45 2.41 1.23 7.73
N TRP A 46 1.36 1.99 7.47
CA TRP A 46 0.84 2.19 6.12
C TRP A 46 0.54 3.66 5.84
N GLU A 47 1.14 4.17 4.78
CA GLU A 47 0.95 5.54 4.30
C GLU A 47 -0.02 5.54 3.11
N VAL A 48 -1.05 6.39 3.16
CA VAL A 48 -1.93 6.62 2.01
C VAL A 48 -1.30 7.66 1.11
N MET A 49 -1.12 7.32 -0.16
CA MET A 49 -0.56 8.22 -1.15
C MET A 49 -1.27 8.12 -2.49
N SER A 50 -1.17 9.18 -3.29
CA SER A 50 -1.70 9.20 -4.65
C SER A 50 -0.94 8.21 -5.54
N HIS A 51 -1.53 7.85 -6.68
CA HIS A 51 -0.88 7.00 -7.67
C HIS A 51 0.43 7.62 -8.21
N GLU A 52 0.47 8.94 -8.35
CA GLU A 52 1.66 9.65 -8.81
C GLU A 52 2.81 9.58 -7.80
N THR A 53 2.52 9.87 -6.53
CA THR A 53 3.52 9.74 -5.45
C THR A 53 3.97 8.29 -5.32
N TYR A 54 3.05 7.34 -5.43
CA TYR A 54 3.36 5.91 -5.43
C TYR A 54 4.33 5.53 -6.57
N ASN A 55 4.13 6.03 -7.79
CA ASN A 55 5.04 5.74 -8.91
C ASN A 55 6.44 6.31 -8.63
N ARG A 56 6.54 7.53 -8.11
CA ARG A 56 7.83 8.10 -7.69
C ARG A 56 8.55 7.22 -6.67
N GLU A 57 7.84 6.72 -5.66
CA GLU A 57 8.44 5.83 -4.64
C GLU A 57 8.79 4.44 -5.19
N LYS A 58 8.06 3.95 -6.19
CA LYS A 58 8.34 2.67 -6.87
C LYS A 58 9.61 2.76 -7.73
N ASP A 59 9.87 3.92 -8.31
CA ASP A 59 10.94 4.13 -9.29
C ASP A 59 12.26 4.63 -8.68
N LYS A 60 12.27 4.94 -7.38
CA LYS A 60 13.50 5.11 -6.58
C LYS A 60 14.26 3.79 -6.46
#